data_AF-A0A424KDY2-F1
#
_entry.id   AF-A0A424KDY2-F1
#
_cell.length_a   1.000
_cell.length_b   1.000
_cell.length_c   1.000
_cell.angle_alpha   90.00
_cell.angle_beta   90.00
_cell.angle_gamma   90.00
#
_symmetry.space_group_name_H-M   'P 1'
#
loop_
_entity.id
_entity.type
_entity.pdbx_description
1 polymer ?
#
loop_
_entity_poly.entity_id
_entity_poly.type
_entity_poly.pdbx_seq_one_letter_code
_entity_poly.pdbx_strand_id
1 'polypeptide(L)'
;MRRFRWMPYRSICRRINMPDLSSIMSLAVCLACPAMFGPSASPESPVVQDQATGARQVASPADSWPGCPAPPLYRSDPRGYTVGLAIDIGATSQTRGVPDPFLSLGGSITIAAATVDTATVSDLRGLETSIRLNGIPQNTSARVEGDPLSGSQRISLGIPRGPLQTVSARVTWPAIAFSIGVDEQMAAKVTWPREWVPEVAKFLAPSQGIQSDNEIFKAFVAKTTEGRLRRTPIYLAAKDLVRRTIMEFRNVDSQTLVREGQGTIRGFRLQGALSSTGALSVTPGDMVCTCVAVLRAAGIPARPVIGIYSGSGSNPDTKLPKDRKTLCVWAEFNLPGCGWVPFDPYEMRGRGLPQANVNQPWKWFGTIKQMNRRVGLAYDFAPFNHGMIRDWPAGWVWTVSGQTTAPFRLVDATAPLMVSRGQIRP
;
A
#
# COMPACT_ATOMS: atom_id res chain seq x y z
N MET A 1 37.08 -31.19 12.06
CA MET A 1 35.86 -31.13 12.91
C MET A 1 34.62 -31.32 12.04
N ARG A 2 33.93 -32.43 12.29
CA ARG A 2 32.52 -32.81 11.99
C ARG A 2 31.83 -32.19 10.75
N ARG A 3 31.74 -33.02 9.69
CA ARG A 3 30.61 -33.03 8.73
C ARG A 3 29.46 -33.81 9.37
N PHE A 4 28.25 -33.26 9.37
CA PHE A 4 27.04 -34.02 9.71
C PHE A 4 26.15 -34.17 8.47
N ARG A 5 25.91 -35.44 8.15
CA ARG A 5 25.01 -35.96 7.13
C ARG A 5 23.56 -35.83 7.58
N TRP A 6 22.69 -35.58 6.61
CA TRP A 6 21.24 -35.78 6.71
C TRP A 6 20.90 -37.27 6.76
N MET A 7 19.92 -37.63 7.61
CA MET A 7 19.13 -38.85 7.49
C MET A 7 17.64 -38.52 7.76
N PRO A 8 16.70 -39.10 6.98
CA PRO A 8 15.26 -38.89 7.13
C PRO A 8 14.68 -39.92 8.12
N TYR A 9 13.55 -39.60 8.76
CA TYR A 9 12.79 -40.60 9.49
C TYR A 9 11.30 -40.59 9.14
N ARG A 10 10.82 -41.84 9.07
CA ARG A 10 9.54 -42.31 8.55
C ARG A 10 8.40 -42.10 9.54
N SER A 11 7.24 -41.87 8.96
CA SER A 11 5.90 -42.31 9.35
C SER A 11 5.81 -43.45 10.37
N ILE A 12 5.08 -43.22 11.47
CA ILE A 12 4.44 -44.26 12.29
C ILE A 12 2.98 -43.85 12.54
N CYS A 13 2.07 -44.60 11.95
CA CYS A 13 0.67 -44.69 12.36
C CYS A 13 0.60 -45.41 13.71
N ARG A 14 -0.13 -44.87 14.69
CA ARG A 14 -0.77 -45.67 15.74
C ARG A 14 -2.20 -45.19 16.00
N ARG A 15 -3.08 -46.19 15.97
CA ARG A 15 -4.51 -46.20 16.22
C ARG A 15 -4.81 -46.17 17.73
N ILE A 16 -5.91 -45.50 18.06
CA ILE A 16 -6.97 -45.86 19.03
C ILE A 16 -6.60 -45.87 20.52
N ASN A 17 -7.23 -44.97 21.30
CA ASN A 17 -8.18 -45.35 22.36
C ASN A 17 -8.95 -44.12 22.86
N MET A 18 -10.27 -44.14 22.69
CA MET A 18 -11.24 -43.36 23.48
C MET A 18 -11.51 -44.08 24.80
N PRO A 19 -11.91 -43.34 25.84
CA PRO A 19 -13.00 -43.78 26.68
C PRO A 19 -14.15 -42.78 26.70
N ASP A 20 -15.33 -43.36 26.87
CA ASP A 20 -16.65 -42.77 26.79
C ASP A 20 -17.17 -42.35 28.18
N LEU A 21 -18.08 -41.37 28.15
CA LEU A 21 -19.25 -41.15 29.01
C LEU A 21 -19.13 -41.02 30.56
N SER A 22 -19.61 -39.84 31.00
CA SER A 22 -20.80 -39.61 31.87
C SER A 22 -20.66 -39.18 33.35
N SER A 23 -21.48 -38.16 33.67
CA SER A 23 -22.07 -37.73 34.96
C SER A 23 -21.13 -37.06 35.99
N ILE A 24 -21.46 -35.89 36.58
CA ILE A 24 -22.44 -35.71 37.67
C ILE A 24 -22.90 -34.23 37.81
N MET A 25 -24.14 -34.10 38.29
CA MET A 25 -24.98 -32.95 38.64
C MET A 25 -24.52 -32.00 39.77
N SER A 26 -25.03 -30.76 39.69
CA SER A 26 -25.64 -29.89 40.74
C SER A 26 -24.85 -29.39 41.95
N LEU A 27 -24.81 -28.06 42.15
CA LEU A 27 -25.59 -27.37 43.19
C LEU A 27 -25.55 -25.83 43.02
N ALA A 28 -26.70 -25.20 43.20
CA ALA A 28 -26.89 -23.75 43.36
C ALA A 28 -26.78 -23.36 44.86
N VAL A 29 -26.68 -22.07 45.17
CA VAL A 29 -27.49 -21.34 46.21
C VAL A 29 -27.09 -19.85 46.27
N CYS A 30 -28.13 -19.04 46.44
CA CYS A 30 -28.23 -17.58 46.45
C CYS A 30 -27.82 -16.90 47.79
N LEU A 31 -27.99 -15.56 47.79
CA LEU A 31 -28.24 -14.59 48.89
C LEU A 31 -27.09 -13.57 49.05
N ALA A 32 -27.26 -12.29 49.36
CA ALA A 32 -28.38 -11.33 49.34
C ALA A 32 -27.76 -9.93 49.62
N CYS A 33 -28.43 -8.85 49.18
CA CYS A 33 -28.20 -7.44 49.57
C CYS A 33 -28.54 -7.20 51.08
N PRO A 34 -28.22 -6.05 51.74
CA PRO A 34 -28.67 -4.70 51.33
C PRO A 34 -27.80 -3.48 51.74
N ALA A 35 -28.30 -2.29 51.35
CA ALA A 35 -27.78 -0.92 51.44
C ALA A 35 -27.68 -0.30 52.85
N MET A 36 -27.01 0.88 52.97
CA MET A 36 -27.46 2.05 53.77
C MET A 36 -26.49 3.29 53.68
N PHE A 37 -27.09 4.46 53.38
CA PHE A 37 -26.84 5.87 53.80
C PHE A 37 -25.53 6.68 53.56
N GLY A 38 -25.71 7.93 53.08
CA GLY A 38 -24.73 9.06 53.04
C GLY A 38 -24.67 9.87 54.36
N PRO A 39 -24.29 11.19 54.44
CA PRO A 39 -24.13 12.22 53.38
C PRO A 39 -22.94 13.24 53.51
N SER A 40 -22.90 14.21 52.56
CA SER A 40 -22.52 15.64 52.69
C SER A 40 -21.06 16.14 52.56
N ALA A 41 -20.84 16.96 51.51
CA ALA A 41 -20.30 18.34 51.49
C ALA A 41 -19.20 18.61 50.43
N SER A 42 -19.51 19.53 49.50
CA SER A 42 -18.67 20.10 48.42
C SER A 42 -17.80 21.27 48.96
N PRO A 43 -17.07 22.08 48.15
CA PRO A 43 -16.75 22.01 46.71
C PRO A 43 -15.27 22.26 46.35
N GLU A 44 -14.73 21.66 45.29
CA GLU A 44 -13.59 22.26 44.57
C GLU A 44 -13.73 22.06 43.05
N SER A 45 -13.63 23.21 42.38
CA SER A 45 -13.50 23.60 40.98
C SER A 45 -13.44 22.54 39.86
N PRO A 46 -14.09 22.83 38.71
CA PRO A 46 -14.23 21.87 37.63
C PRO A 46 -12.92 21.64 36.88
N VAL A 47 -12.46 20.39 36.90
CA VAL A 47 -11.57 19.84 35.88
C VAL A 47 -12.31 19.93 34.55
N VAL A 48 -11.76 20.70 33.62
CA VAL A 48 -12.17 20.74 32.21
C VAL A 48 -12.02 19.32 31.67
N GLN A 49 -13.11 18.57 31.68
CA GLN A 49 -13.25 17.34 30.92
C GLN A 49 -13.31 17.76 29.46
N ASP A 50 -12.23 17.48 28.74
CA ASP A 50 -12.15 17.56 27.29
C ASP A 50 -13.11 16.49 26.73
N GLN A 51 -14.39 16.86 26.67
CA GLN A 51 -15.42 16.06 26.04
C GLN A 51 -15.01 15.87 24.59
N ALA A 52 -14.85 14.60 24.23
CA ALA A 52 -14.68 14.16 22.86
C ALA A 52 -15.75 14.82 21.98
N THR A 53 -15.36 15.91 21.30
CA THR A 53 -16.16 16.53 20.26
C THR A 53 -16.37 15.49 19.18
N GLY A 54 -17.60 14.97 19.13
CA GLY A 54 -18.10 14.21 18.01
C GLY A 54 -17.73 14.95 16.73
N ALA A 55 -17.13 14.22 15.79
CA ALA A 55 -16.82 14.73 14.47
C ALA A 55 -18.10 15.29 13.86
N ARG A 56 -18.23 16.62 13.88
CA ARG A 56 -19.28 17.35 13.18
C ARG A 56 -19.12 16.97 11.71
N GLN A 57 -20.06 16.19 11.17
CA GLN A 57 -20.21 15.96 9.74
C GLN A 57 -20.42 17.32 9.10
N VAL A 58 -19.33 17.91 8.63
CA VAL A 58 -19.39 18.99 7.64
C VAL A 58 -19.70 18.26 6.35
N ALA A 59 -20.93 18.40 5.86
CA ALA A 59 -21.23 18.10 4.47
C ALA A 59 -20.21 18.86 3.63
N SER A 60 -19.24 18.15 3.05
CA SER A 60 -18.28 18.77 2.13
C SER A 60 -19.08 19.48 1.04
N PRO A 61 -18.71 20.72 0.65
CA PRO A 61 -19.22 21.30 -0.59
C PRO A 61 -19.03 20.26 -1.69
N ALA A 62 -20.02 20.16 -2.60
CA ALA A 62 -20.05 19.14 -3.66
C ALA A 62 -18.66 19.02 -4.29
N ASP A 63 -17.98 17.90 -4.00
CA ASP A 63 -16.61 17.66 -4.46
C ASP A 63 -16.63 17.62 -5.98
N SER A 64 -16.18 18.71 -6.60
CA SER A 64 -16.19 18.91 -8.04
C SER A 64 -15.03 18.22 -8.74
N TRP A 65 -14.14 17.55 -7.99
CA TRP A 65 -12.97 16.89 -8.54
C TRP A 65 -13.34 15.51 -9.08
N PRO A 66 -12.76 15.09 -10.22
CA PRO A 66 -13.04 13.79 -10.79
C PRO A 66 -12.71 12.66 -9.80
N GLY A 67 -13.44 11.55 -9.92
CA GLY A 67 -13.29 10.40 -9.03
C GLY A 67 -13.78 10.64 -7.61
N CYS A 68 -14.59 11.69 -7.36
CA CYS A 68 -15.26 11.88 -6.08
C CYS A 68 -15.94 10.57 -5.66
N PRO A 69 -15.59 10.02 -4.48
CA PRO A 69 -16.23 8.82 -4.00
C PRO A 69 -17.71 9.09 -3.67
N ALA A 70 -18.53 8.06 -3.75
CA ALA A 70 -19.88 8.11 -3.20
C ALA A 70 -19.85 7.75 -1.70
N PRO A 71 -20.85 8.18 -0.91
CA PRO A 71 -21.03 7.70 0.46
C PRO A 71 -20.89 6.17 0.54
N PRO A 72 -20.20 5.64 1.55
CA PRO A 72 -19.81 6.29 2.80
C PRO A 72 -18.40 6.91 2.82
N LEU A 73 -17.75 7.04 1.66
CA LEU A 73 -16.42 7.62 1.54
C LEU A 73 -16.49 9.11 1.24
N TYR A 74 -15.62 9.90 1.87
CA TYR A 74 -15.60 11.35 1.72
C TYR A 74 -14.15 11.86 1.62
N ARG A 75 -13.96 12.90 0.80
CA ARG A 75 -12.71 13.67 0.72
C ARG A 75 -12.79 14.92 1.59
N SER A 76 -11.66 15.29 2.19
CA SER A 76 -11.45 16.55 2.90
C SER A 76 -10.03 17.08 2.68
N ASP A 77 -9.79 18.32 3.12
CA ASP A 77 -8.46 18.94 3.20
C ASP A 77 -7.61 18.81 1.91
N PRO A 78 -8.12 19.23 0.73
CA PRO A 78 -7.39 19.12 -0.52
C PRO A 78 -6.07 19.88 -0.47
N ARG A 79 -5.01 19.25 -0.98
CA ARG A 79 -3.66 19.79 -0.99
C ARG A 79 -2.99 19.62 -2.34
N GLY A 80 -2.47 20.73 -2.88
CA GLY A 80 -1.82 20.78 -4.17
C GLY A 80 -0.34 20.42 -4.11
N TYR A 81 0.13 19.76 -5.18
CA TYR A 81 1.50 19.34 -5.36
C TYR A 81 1.94 19.45 -6.82
N THR A 82 3.25 19.64 -7.01
CA THR A 82 3.94 19.15 -8.22
C THR A 82 4.65 17.88 -7.81
N VAL A 83 4.34 16.75 -8.43
CA VAL A 83 4.87 15.42 -8.09
C VAL A 83 5.60 14.79 -9.27
N GLY A 84 6.44 13.78 -9.01
CA GLY A 84 7.09 13.03 -10.06
C GLY A 84 8.32 12.27 -9.59
N LEU A 85 9.15 11.85 -10.55
CA LEU A 85 10.37 11.06 -10.30
C LEU A 85 11.55 11.64 -11.07
N ALA A 86 12.72 11.62 -10.45
CA ALA A 86 14.00 11.71 -11.13
C ALA A 86 14.65 10.33 -11.11
N ILE A 87 15.06 9.82 -12.27
CA ILE A 87 15.65 8.50 -12.47
C ILE A 87 16.99 8.68 -13.17
N ASP A 88 18.06 8.21 -12.54
CA ASP A 88 19.43 8.20 -13.07
C ASP A 88 19.88 6.76 -13.27
N ILE A 89 20.31 6.42 -14.48
CA ILE A 89 20.74 5.06 -14.86
C ILE A 89 22.17 5.16 -15.38
N GLY A 90 23.06 4.31 -14.87
CA GLY A 90 24.45 4.23 -15.33
C GLY A 90 25.04 2.83 -15.26
N ALA A 91 26.14 2.64 -15.96
CA ALA A 91 26.96 1.43 -15.87
C ALA A 91 28.01 1.55 -14.76
N THR A 92 28.22 0.49 -14.00
CA THR A 92 29.33 0.42 -13.01
C THR A 92 30.56 -0.34 -13.51
N SER A 93 30.47 -1.01 -14.66
CA SER A 93 31.64 -1.66 -15.27
C SER A 93 32.56 -0.61 -15.87
N GLN A 94 33.83 -0.69 -15.48
CA GLN A 94 34.91 0.08 -16.08
C GLN A 94 35.88 -0.89 -16.76
N THR A 95 35.90 -0.91 -18.08
CA THR A 95 37.03 -1.48 -18.81
C THR A 95 38.05 -0.36 -19.05
N ARG A 96 39.25 -0.47 -18.46
CA ARG A 96 40.35 0.51 -18.61
C ARG A 96 39.99 1.96 -18.23
N GLY A 97 39.20 2.15 -17.17
CA GLY A 97 38.86 3.48 -16.65
C GLY A 97 37.84 4.26 -17.49
N VAL A 98 37.29 3.65 -18.55
CA VAL A 98 36.18 4.20 -19.33
C VAL A 98 34.92 3.41 -18.98
N PRO A 99 33.80 4.07 -18.64
CA PRO A 99 32.52 3.38 -18.44
C PRO A 99 32.10 2.69 -19.74
N ASP A 100 31.85 1.38 -19.67
CA ASP A 100 31.34 0.64 -20.83
C ASP A 100 29.94 1.15 -21.20
N PRO A 101 29.63 1.39 -22.49
CA PRO A 101 28.28 1.76 -22.89
C PRO A 101 27.31 0.62 -22.59
N PHE A 102 26.22 0.92 -21.89
CA PHE A 102 25.27 -0.11 -21.41
C PHE A 102 23.95 -0.16 -22.20
N LEU A 103 23.64 0.91 -22.93
CA LEU A 103 22.60 0.93 -23.95
C LEU A 103 23.28 1.24 -25.27
N SER A 104 23.18 0.35 -26.24
CA SER A 104 23.57 0.60 -27.63
C SER A 104 22.37 0.52 -28.58
N LEU A 105 21.32 -0.21 -28.18
CA LEU A 105 20.18 -0.56 -29.00
C LEU A 105 18.94 0.34 -28.80
N GLY A 106 19.04 1.35 -27.95
CA GLY A 106 17.92 2.24 -27.57
C GLY A 106 17.01 1.63 -26.50
N GLY A 107 15.90 2.29 -26.18
CA GLY A 107 14.97 1.81 -25.17
C GLY A 107 13.89 2.82 -24.80
N SER A 108 13.27 2.64 -23.64
CA SER A 108 12.36 3.61 -23.05
C SER A 108 12.39 3.59 -21.52
N ILE A 109 12.17 4.74 -20.90
CA ILE A 109 11.84 4.83 -19.47
C ILE A 109 10.33 4.98 -19.39
N THR A 110 9.68 4.09 -18.64
CA THR A 110 8.23 4.08 -18.48
C THR A 110 7.86 4.25 -17.02
N ILE A 111 7.07 5.29 -16.75
CA ILE A 111 6.61 5.67 -15.41
C ILE A 111 5.10 5.55 -15.39
N ALA A 112 4.56 4.94 -14.33
CA ALA A 112 3.13 4.97 -14.08
C ALA A 112 2.74 6.28 -13.39
N ALA A 113 1.57 6.80 -13.73
CA ALA A 113 0.97 7.95 -13.07
C ALA A 113 -0.47 7.61 -12.69
N ALA A 114 -0.76 7.61 -11.39
CA ALA A 114 -2.12 7.57 -10.88
C ALA A 114 -2.82 8.88 -11.23
N THR A 115 -3.91 8.81 -11.99
CA THR A 115 -4.60 9.98 -12.56
C THR A 115 -5.82 10.36 -11.76
N VAL A 116 -6.78 9.45 -11.60
CA VAL A 116 -8.04 9.72 -10.89
C VAL A 116 -8.28 8.60 -9.89
N ASP A 117 -8.36 8.98 -8.62
CA ASP A 117 -8.53 8.06 -7.50
C ASP A 117 -9.28 8.70 -6.33
N THR A 118 -9.74 7.90 -5.37
CA THR A 118 -10.36 8.39 -4.14
C THR A 118 -9.46 9.40 -3.42
N ALA A 119 -8.15 9.14 -3.33
CA ALA A 119 -7.21 9.98 -2.56
C ALA A 119 -6.38 10.96 -3.39
N THR A 120 -6.40 10.88 -4.73
CA THR A 120 -5.51 11.66 -5.59
C THR A 120 -6.17 12.00 -6.92
N VAL A 121 -5.95 13.22 -7.40
CA VAL A 121 -6.24 13.64 -8.77
C VAL A 121 -4.99 14.26 -9.37
N SER A 122 -4.47 13.70 -10.47
CA SER A 122 -3.30 14.19 -11.21
C SER A 122 -3.73 14.76 -12.56
N ASP A 123 -3.08 15.83 -12.99
CA ASP A 123 -3.32 16.47 -14.29
C ASP A 123 -2.08 16.36 -15.18
N LEU A 124 -2.08 15.38 -16.10
CA LEU A 124 -0.98 15.18 -17.04
C LEU A 124 -0.94 16.20 -18.19
N ARG A 125 -1.89 17.16 -18.27
CA ARG A 125 -1.74 18.31 -19.20
C ARG A 125 -0.62 19.24 -18.76
N GLY A 126 -0.30 19.26 -17.46
CA GLY A 126 0.86 19.96 -16.89
C GLY A 126 2.12 19.09 -16.81
N LEU A 127 2.22 18.03 -17.61
CA LEU A 127 3.38 17.14 -17.62
C LEU A 127 4.63 17.87 -18.13
N GLU A 128 5.67 17.89 -17.31
CA GLU A 128 7.01 18.38 -17.63
C GLU A 128 7.99 17.22 -17.66
N THR A 129 8.76 17.09 -18.74
CA THR A 129 9.76 16.05 -18.88
C THR A 129 11.10 16.59 -19.35
N SER A 130 12.18 16.08 -18.77
CA SER A 130 13.55 16.38 -19.18
C SER A 130 14.34 15.08 -19.21
N ILE A 131 15.05 14.82 -20.30
CA ILE A 131 15.99 13.70 -20.42
C ILE A 131 17.37 14.20 -20.80
N ARG A 132 18.40 13.64 -20.17
CA ARG A 132 19.82 13.87 -20.49
C ARG A 132 20.48 12.54 -20.78
N LEU A 133 21.21 12.48 -21.88
CA LEU A 133 21.98 11.32 -22.32
C LEU A 133 23.45 11.68 -22.26
N ASN A 134 24.25 10.97 -21.47
CA ASN A 134 25.65 11.33 -21.21
C ASN A 134 25.80 12.81 -20.77
N GLY A 135 24.84 13.30 -19.99
CA GLY A 135 24.78 14.71 -19.54
C GLY A 135 24.21 15.70 -20.55
N ILE A 136 24.03 15.32 -21.82
CA ILE A 136 23.53 16.20 -22.88
C ILE A 136 21.99 16.18 -22.92
N PRO A 137 21.31 17.33 -22.75
CA PRO A 137 19.85 17.41 -22.88
C PRO A 137 19.38 16.90 -24.24
N GLN A 138 18.31 16.10 -24.24
CA GLN A 138 17.64 15.70 -25.47
C GLN A 138 16.26 16.31 -25.53
N ASN A 139 15.83 16.62 -26.76
CA ASN A 139 14.46 17.01 -27.04
C ASN A 139 13.64 15.76 -27.34
N THR A 140 13.23 15.04 -26.30
CA THR A 140 12.34 13.89 -26.41
C THR A 140 10.97 14.27 -25.85
N SER A 141 9.92 14.14 -26.66
CA SER A 141 8.54 14.25 -26.18
C SER A 141 8.12 12.99 -25.43
N ALA A 142 7.52 13.16 -24.25
CA ALA A 142 6.90 12.06 -23.55
C ALA A 142 5.63 11.59 -24.26
N ARG A 143 5.43 10.28 -24.35
CA ARG A 143 4.18 9.67 -24.80
C ARG A 143 3.35 9.31 -23.58
N VAL A 144 2.09 9.76 -23.55
CA VAL A 144 1.12 9.37 -22.53
C VAL A 144 0.16 8.34 -23.13
N GLU A 145 0.02 7.19 -22.48
CA GLU A 145 -0.88 6.10 -22.91
C GLU A 145 -1.86 5.74 -21.79
N GLY A 146 -3.05 5.26 -22.17
CA GLY A 146 -4.12 4.89 -21.24
C GLY A 146 -5.18 5.98 -21.10
N ASP A 147 -6.34 5.59 -20.59
CA ASP A 147 -7.45 6.50 -20.34
C ASP A 147 -7.27 7.20 -18.98
N PRO A 148 -7.26 8.56 -18.91
CA PRO A 148 -7.20 9.30 -17.66
C PRO A 148 -8.28 8.86 -16.64
N LEU A 149 -9.47 8.49 -17.11
CA LEU A 149 -10.60 8.08 -16.26
C LEU A 149 -10.45 6.66 -15.72
N SER A 150 -9.58 5.83 -16.32
CA SER A 150 -9.27 4.48 -15.83
C SER A 150 -8.45 4.45 -14.54
N GLY A 151 -8.03 5.63 -14.07
CA GLY A 151 -7.31 5.87 -12.81
C GLY A 151 -5.80 5.76 -12.91
N SER A 152 -5.24 5.25 -14.00
CA SER A 152 -3.79 5.19 -14.21
C SER A 152 -3.42 5.38 -15.68
N GLN A 153 -2.38 6.16 -15.92
CA GLN A 153 -1.79 6.35 -17.24
C GLN A 153 -0.30 6.00 -17.20
N ARG A 154 0.23 5.76 -18.39
CA ARG A 154 1.64 5.46 -18.63
C ARG A 154 2.32 6.64 -19.27
N ILE A 155 3.46 7.04 -18.74
CA ILE A 155 4.33 8.07 -19.31
C ILE A 155 5.59 7.36 -19.82
N SER A 156 5.84 7.41 -21.12
CA SER A 156 7.00 6.78 -21.75
C SER A 156 7.92 7.81 -22.40
N LEU A 157 9.20 7.76 -22.03
CA LEU A 157 10.27 8.56 -22.61
C LEU A 157 11.12 7.67 -23.53
N GLY A 158 11.21 8.02 -24.80
CA GLY A 158 12.06 7.31 -25.76
C GLY A 158 13.55 7.56 -25.50
N ILE A 159 14.34 6.48 -25.53
CA ILE A 159 15.80 6.54 -25.50
C ILE A 159 16.31 6.14 -26.90
N PRO A 160 17.01 7.03 -27.62
CA PRO A 160 17.55 6.73 -28.94
C PRO A 160 18.65 5.67 -28.87
N ARG A 161 18.91 5.03 -30.02
CA ARG A 161 20.08 4.14 -30.18
C ARG A 161 21.37 4.95 -30.13
N GLY A 162 22.43 4.37 -29.60
CA GLY A 162 23.75 5.00 -29.49
C GLY A 162 24.46 4.58 -28.21
N PRO A 163 25.79 4.78 -28.10
CA PRO A 163 26.57 4.37 -26.94
C PRO A 163 26.27 5.27 -25.72
N LEU A 164 25.42 4.80 -24.82
CA LEU A 164 25.06 5.54 -23.61
C LEU A 164 25.77 4.96 -22.38
N GLN A 165 26.39 5.86 -21.61
CA GLN A 165 27.03 5.59 -20.33
C GLN A 165 26.16 6.07 -19.16
N THR A 166 25.36 7.11 -19.37
CA THR A 166 24.38 7.60 -18.39
C THR A 166 23.08 8.06 -19.05
N VAL A 167 21.97 7.83 -18.37
CA VAL A 167 20.65 8.35 -18.71
C VAL A 167 20.03 8.97 -17.47
N SER A 168 19.69 10.26 -17.54
CA SER A 168 18.98 10.97 -16.46
C SER A 168 17.64 11.44 -16.98
N ALA A 169 16.55 11.03 -16.35
CA ALA A 169 15.20 11.43 -16.68
C ALA A 169 14.53 12.11 -15.48
N ARG A 170 13.82 13.20 -15.74
CA ARG A 170 12.97 13.88 -14.78
C ARG A 170 11.59 14.01 -15.39
N VAL A 171 10.57 13.56 -14.65
CA VAL A 171 9.17 13.61 -15.07
C VAL A 171 8.37 14.16 -13.91
N THR A 172 7.64 15.25 -14.12
CA THR A 172 6.80 15.87 -13.08
C THR A 172 5.47 16.34 -13.61
N TRP A 173 4.43 16.34 -12.77
CA TRP A 173 3.09 16.81 -13.11
C TRP A 173 2.36 17.38 -11.88
N PRO A 174 1.35 18.25 -12.06
CA PRO A 174 0.45 18.68 -11.00
C PRO A 174 -0.42 17.55 -10.44
N ALA A 175 -0.59 17.52 -9.13
CA ALA A 175 -1.51 16.61 -8.46
C ALA A 175 -2.17 17.26 -7.23
N ILE A 176 -3.35 16.78 -6.88
CA ILE A 176 -4.09 17.11 -5.67
C ILE A 176 -4.25 15.83 -4.86
N ALA A 177 -3.92 15.89 -3.58
CA ALA A 177 -4.17 14.81 -2.63
C ALA A 177 -5.22 15.23 -1.59
N PHE A 178 -5.99 14.27 -1.13
CA PHE A 178 -7.10 14.49 -0.21
C PHE A 178 -6.95 13.64 1.04
N SER A 179 -7.41 14.17 2.17
CA SER A 179 -7.67 13.39 3.37
C SER A 179 -8.94 12.58 3.16
N ILE A 180 -8.96 11.35 3.65
CA ILE A 180 -10.08 10.43 3.44
C ILE A 180 -10.78 10.18 4.77
N GLY A 181 -12.11 10.27 4.75
CA GLY A 181 -13.00 9.86 5.83
C GLY A 181 -13.95 8.77 5.35
N VAL A 182 -14.30 7.85 6.25
CA VAL A 182 -15.32 6.82 6.01
C VAL A 182 -16.35 6.87 7.13
N ASP A 183 -17.63 6.98 6.77
CA ASP A 183 -18.72 6.69 7.70
C ASP A 183 -18.82 5.18 7.88
N GLU A 184 -18.22 4.67 8.95
CA GLU A 184 -18.16 3.23 9.19
C GLU A 184 -19.53 2.59 9.45
N GLN A 185 -20.51 3.34 9.97
CA GLN A 185 -21.86 2.82 10.20
C GLN A 185 -22.57 2.56 8.87
N MET A 186 -22.39 3.47 7.90
CA MET A 186 -22.87 3.26 6.53
C MET A 186 -22.05 2.19 5.80
N ALA A 187 -20.73 2.19 5.94
CA ALA A 187 -19.85 1.19 5.31
C ALA A 187 -20.16 -0.24 5.79
N ALA A 188 -20.48 -0.41 7.07
CA ALA A 188 -20.91 -1.68 7.65
C ALA A 188 -22.26 -2.18 7.09
N LYS A 189 -23.01 -1.37 6.34
CA LYS A 189 -24.26 -1.78 5.67
C LYS A 189 -24.04 -2.16 4.21
N VAL A 190 -22.86 -1.88 3.63
CA VAL A 190 -22.57 -2.22 2.23
C VAL A 190 -22.39 -3.74 2.10
N THR A 191 -23.19 -4.33 1.22
CA THR A 191 -23.20 -5.78 0.96
C THR A 191 -22.25 -6.16 -0.16
N TRP A 192 -21.97 -7.45 -0.27
CA TRP A 192 -21.24 -8.01 -1.40
C TRP A 192 -22.02 -7.80 -2.71
N PRO A 193 -21.35 -7.40 -3.80
CA PRO A 193 -22.00 -7.35 -5.09
C PRO A 193 -22.15 -8.77 -5.64
N ARG A 194 -23.12 -8.96 -6.55
CA ARG A 194 -23.23 -10.23 -7.29
C ARG A 194 -22.02 -10.41 -8.22
N GLU A 195 -21.65 -9.34 -8.90
CA GLU A 195 -20.53 -9.27 -9.83
C GLU A 195 -19.81 -7.93 -9.66
N TRP A 196 -18.49 -7.94 -9.85
CA TRP A 196 -17.68 -6.74 -9.84
C TRP A 196 -17.68 -6.09 -11.21
N VAL A 197 -17.71 -4.75 -11.26
CA VAL A 197 -17.54 -4.02 -12.52
C VAL A 197 -16.16 -4.34 -13.13
N PRO A 198 -16.03 -4.49 -14.46
CA PRO A 198 -14.80 -4.96 -15.10
C PRO A 198 -13.54 -4.16 -14.72
N GLU A 199 -13.67 -2.85 -14.57
CA GLU A 199 -12.59 -1.92 -14.22
C GLU A 199 -11.98 -2.23 -12.86
N VAL A 200 -12.80 -2.76 -11.94
CA VAL A 200 -12.41 -3.13 -10.58
C VAL A 200 -12.07 -4.61 -10.50
N ALA A 201 -12.80 -5.47 -11.23
CA ALA A 201 -12.64 -6.92 -11.22
C ALA A 201 -11.20 -7.36 -11.58
N LYS A 202 -10.49 -6.62 -12.43
CA LYS A 202 -9.08 -6.87 -12.76
C LYS A 202 -8.17 -6.90 -11.52
N PHE A 203 -8.52 -6.19 -10.45
CA PHE A 203 -7.77 -6.17 -9.19
C PHE A 203 -8.07 -7.36 -8.27
N LEU A 204 -8.77 -8.39 -8.76
CA LEU A 204 -8.87 -9.70 -8.11
C LEU A 204 -7.72 -10.64 -8.53
N ALA A 205 -7.13 -10.40 -9.71
CA ALA A 205 -6.10 -11.25 -10.26
C ALA A 205 -4.79 -11.18 -9.44
N PRO A 206 -4.01 -12.27 -9.39
CA PRO A 206 -2.66 -12.22 -8.84
C PRO A 206 -1.78 -11.28 -9.67
N SER A 207 -0.77 -10.70 -9.03
CA SER A 207 0.22 -9.83 -9.68
C SER A 207 1.60 -10.03 -9.06
N GLN A 208 2.63 -9.38 -9.61
CA GLN A 208 3.99 -9.55 -9.10
C GLN A 208 4.09 -9.13 -7.62
N GLY A 209 4.60 -10.03 -6.79
CA GLY A 209 4.65 -9.86 -5.34
C GLY A 209 3.33 -10.12 -4.60
N ILE A 210 2.23 -10.41 -5.31
CA ILE A 210 0.88 -10.61 -4.76
C ILE A 210 0.28 -11.90 -5.36
N GLN A 211 0.71 -13.05 -4.83
CA GLN A 211 0.30 -14.37 -5.31
C GLN A 211 -1.03 -14.83 -4.70
N SER A 212 -2.11 -14.05 -4.88
CA SER A 212 -3.42 -14.27 -4.25
C SER A 212 -4.14 -15.56 -4.65
N ASP A 213 -3.71 -16.20 -5.73
CA ASP A 213 -4.21 -17.47 -6.21
C ASP A 213 -3.67 -18.68 -5.43
N ASN A 214 -2.60 -18.49 -4.64
CA ASN A 214 -2.00 -19.53 -3.84
C ASN A 214 -2.94 -20.03 -2.72
N GLU A 215 -3.01 -21.36 -2.55
CA GLU A 215 -3.89 -22.01 -1.59
C GLU A 215 -3.67 -21.58 -0.14
N ILE A 216 -2.47 -21.11 0.23
CA ILE A 216 -2.20 -20.63 1.60
C ILE A 216 -3.13 -19.45 1.97
N PHE A 217 -3.42 -18.55 1.02
CA PHE A 217 -4.27 -17.40 1.26
C PHE A 217 -5.74 -17.78 1.30
N LYS A 218 -6.18 -18.68 0.41
CA LYS A 218 -7.55 -19.23 0.44
C LYS A 218 -7.82 -19.98 1.74
N ALA A 219 -6.87 -20.81 2.18
CA ALA A 219 -6.95 -21.51 3.46
C ALA A 219 -6.98 -20.54 4.65
N PHE A 220 -6.15 -19.48 4.62
CA PHE A 220 -6.16 -18.43 5.64
C PHE A 220 -7.52 -17.71 5.71
N VAL A 221 -8.10 -17.35 4.57
CA VAL A 221 -9.44 -16.72 4.50
C VAL A 221 -10.51 -17.68 5.03
N ALA A 222 -10.51 -18.94 4.61
CA ALA A 222 -11.48 -19.94 5.06
C ALA A 222 -11.40 -20.15 6.59
N LYS A 223 -10.19 -20.27 7.14
CA LYS A 223 -9.94 -20.38 8.57
C LYS A 223 -10.39 -19.13 9.33
N THR A 224 -10.05 -17.95 8.82
CA THR A 224 -10.36 -16.67 9.47
C THR A 224 -11.85 -16.40 9.54
N THR A 225 -12.57 -16.77 8.48
CA THR A 225 -13.99 -16.46 8.32
C THR A 225 -14.92 -17.61 8.70
N GLU A 226 -14.37 -18.78 9.03
CA GLU A 226 -15.11 -20.02 9.30
C GLU A 226 -16.11 -20.37 8.18
N GLY A 227 -15.75 -20.04 6.93
CA GLY A 227 -16.62 -20.22 5.76
C GLY A 227 -17.80 -19.24 5.67
N ARG A 228 -17.89 -18.25 6.57
CA ARG A 228 -19.01 -17.29 6.67
C ARG A 228 -18.70 -15.92 6.07
N LEU A 229 -17.65 -15.81 5.25
CA LEU A 229 -17.18 -14.54 4.68
C LEU A 229 -18.30 -13.66 4.12
N ARG A 230 -19.20 -14.24 3.30
CA ARG A 230 -20.31 -13.50 2.66
C ARG A 230 -21.49 -13.17 3.58
N ARG A 231 -21.52 -13.68 4.82
CA ARG A 231 -22.52 -13.29 5.84
C ARG A 231 -22.11 -12.00 6.57
N THR A 232 -20.84 -11.63 6.49
CA THR A 232 -20.30 -10.40 7.05
C THR A 232 -20.29 -9.31 5.97
N PRO A 233 -20.75 -8.08 6.25
CA PRO A 233 -20.62 -6.95 5.34
C PRO A 233 -19.19 -6.76 4.86
N ILE A 234 -19.01 -6.39 3.59
CA ILE A 234 -17.70 -6.44 2.93
C ILE A 234 -16.65 -5.55 3.62
N TYR A 235 -17.05 -4.38 4.13
CA TYR A 235 -16.17 -3.49 4.88
C TYR A 235 -15.64 -4.14 6.16
N LEU A 236 -16.53 -4.75 6.96
CA LEU A 236 -16.15 -5.43 8.21
C LEU A 236 -15.32 -6.69 7.94
N ALA A 237 -15.64 -7.43 6.88
CA ALA A 237 -14.88 -8.58 6.44
C ALA A 237 -13.44 -8.19 6.04
N ALA A 238 -13.28 -7.15 5.21
CA ALA A 238 -11.97 -6.63 4.84
C ALA A 238 -11.16 -6.19 6.06
N LYS A 239 -11.82 -5.49 6.99
CA LYS A 239 -11.24 -4.99 8.23
C LYS A 239 -10.73 -6.12 9.13
N ASP A 240 -11.53 -7.17 9.37
CA ASP A 240 -11.07 -8.32 10.14
C ASP A 240 -9.92 -9.07 9.44
N LEU A 241 -10.05 -9.32 8.13
CA LEU A 241 -9.01 -9.99 7.35
C LEU A 241 -7.67 -9.25 7.43
N VAL A 242 -7.66 -7.94 7.18
CA VAL A 242 -6.46 -7.10 7.27
C VAL A 242 -5.86 -7.16 8.67
N ARG A 243 -6.68 -7.01 9.72
CA ARG A 243 -6.20 -7.14 11.11
C ARG A 243 -5.52 -8.48 11.33
N ARG A 244 -6.16 -9.59 10.98
CA ARG A 244 -5.59 -10.93 11.20
C ARG A 244 -4.31 -11.14 10.40
N THR A 245 -4.26 -10.68 9.15
CA THR A 245 -3.03 -10.75 8.35
C THR A 245 -1.88 -9.99 9.00
N ILE A 246 -2.10 -8.79 9.52
CA ILE A 246 -1.04 -8.02 10.22
C ILE A 246 -0.53 -8.78 11.45
N MET A 247 -1.39 -9.53 12.14
CA MET A 247 -1.04 -10.29 13.35
C MET A 247 -0.27 -11.59 13.09
N GLU A 248 -0.23 -12.11 11.87
CA GLU A 248 0.57 -13.29 11.54
C GLU A 248 2.08 -13.01 11.59
N PHE A 249 2.49 -11.74 11.42
CA PHE A 249 3.90 -11.38 11.31
C PHE A 249 4.55 -11.11 12.68
N ARG A 250 5.55 -11.94 13.00
CA ARG A 250 6.35 -11.80 14.22
C ARG A 250 7.43 -10.75 14.07
N ASN A 251 8.11 -10.81 12.92
CA ASN A 251 9.24 -9.93 12.61
C ASN A 251 8.82 -8.92 11.54
N VAL A 252 9.05 -7.64 11.82
CA VAL A 252 8.77 -6.58 10.85
C VAL A 252 10.01 -5.70 10.75
N ASP A 253 10.68 -5.78 9.61
CA ASP A 253 11.75 -4.86 9.25
C ASP A 253 11.12 -3.48 8.97
N SER A 254 11.67 -2.42 9.54
CA SER A 254 11.21 -1.04 9.26
C SER A 254 11.76 -0.50 7.93
N GLN A 255 12.77 -1.16 7.34
CA GLN A 255 13.36 -0.76 6.08
C GLN A 255 12.45 -1.14 4.91
N THR A 256 11.76 -0.13 4.34
CA THR A 256 10.89 -0.29 3.17
C THR A 256 11.65 -0.14 1.85
N LEU A 257 12.71 0.68 1.84
CA LEU A 257 13.39 1.09 0.62
C LEU A 257 14.82 0.57 0.62
N VAL A 258 15.27 0.11 -0.53
CA VAL A 258 16.68 -0.16 -0.77
C VAL A 258 17.36 1.15 -1.12
N ARG A 259 18.43 1.44 -0.39
CA ARG A 259 19.26 2.63 -0.61
C ARG A 259 20.72 2.19 -0.75
N GLU A 260 21.44 2.85 -1.65
CA GLU A 260 22.87 2.62 -1.87
C GLU A 260 23.64 3.94 -1.88
N GLY A 261 24.97 3.85 -1.70
CA GLY A 261 25.87 5.00 -1.72
C GLY A 261 25.43 6.11 -0.76
N GLN A 262 25.25 7.32 -1.29
CA GLN A 262 24.83 8.52 -0.54
C GLN A 262 23.33 8.54 -0.15
N GLY A 263 22.67 7.38 -0.08
CA GLY A 263 21.27 7.26 0.35
C GLY A 263 20.24 7.32 -0.78
N THR A 264 20.68 7.16 -2.03
CA THR A 264 19.84 7.17 -3.22
C THR A 264 18.95 5.94 -3.25
N ILE A 265 17.66 6.09 -3.61
CA ILE A 265 16.70 4.99 -3.57
C ILE A 265 16.85 4.16 -4.84
N ARG A 266 17.03 2.85 -4.70
CA ARG A 266 17.02 1.89 -5.83
C ARG A 266 15.60 1.37 -6.10
N GLY A 267 14.80 1.22 -5.05
CA GLY A 267 13.43 0.72 -5.13
C GLY A 267 12.92 0.28 -3.77
N PHE A 268 11.87 -0.53 -3.78
CA PHE A 268 11.31 -1.17 -2.59
C PHE A 268 12.03 -2.48 -2.30
N ARG A 269 12.33 -2.71 -1.01
CA ARG A 269 12.73 -4.03 -0.54
C ARG A 269 11.46 -4.86 -0.47
N LEU A 270 11.28 -5.77 -1.43
CA LEU A 270 10.08 -6.60 -1.54
C LEU A 270 10.47 -8.05 -1.80
N GLN A 271 9.99 -8.96 -0.95
CA GLN A 271 10.11 -10.41 -1.10
C GLN A 271 8.84 -11.01 -1.70
N GLY A 272 7.71 -10.33 -1.51
CA GLY A 272 6.39 -10.75 -1.98
C GLY A 272 5.59 -11.52 -0.92
N ALA A 273 4.27 -11.51 -1.10
CA ALA A 273 3.31 -12.01 -0.13
C ALA A 273 3.55 -13.47 0.28
N LEU A 274 3.81 -14.35 -0.69
CA LEU A 274 4.01 -15.77 -0.42
C LEU A 274 5.28 -16.04 0.41
N SER A 275 6.42 -15.47 -0.03
CA SER A 275 7.71 -15.62 0.64
C SER A 275 7.66 -15.10 2.08
N SER A 276 7.08 -13.91 2.27
CA SER A 276 6.98 -13.30 3.59
C SER A 276 6.03 -14.05 4.54
N THR A 277 4.94 -14.62 4.02
CA THR A 277 4.02 -15.45 4.81
C THR A 277 4.73 -16.72 5.31
N GLY A 278 5.53 -17.38 4.46
CA GLY A 278 6.33 -18.53 4.87
C GLY A 278 7.40 -18.20 5.91
N ALA A 279 8.03 -17.03 5.80
CA ALA A 279 9.07 -16.58 6.72
C ALA A 279 8.54 -15.97 8.04
N LEU A 280 7.25 -15.63 8.11
CA LEU A 280 6.64 -14.83 9.19
C LEU A 280 7.39 -13.51 9.46
N SER A 281 8.03 -12.98 8.42
CA SER A 281 8.88 -11.80 8.44
C SER A 281 8.57 -10.92 7.22
N VAL A 282 8.37 -9.63 7.45
CA VAL A 282 7.91 -8.69 6.43
C VAL A 282 8.63 -7.35 6.48
N THR A 283 8.81 -6.74 5.33
CA THR A 283 8.95 -5.28 5.21
C THR A 283 7.57 -4.61 5.16
N PRO A 284 7.47 -3.28 5.24
CA PRO A 284 6.18 -2.60 5.12
C PRO A 284 5.53 -2.81 3.74
N GLY A 285 6.34 -2.92 2.68
CA GLY A 285 5.85 -3.25 1.34
C GLY A 285 5.33 -4.68 1.25
N ASP A 286 6.02 -5.65 1.86
CA ASP A 286 5.54 -7.04 1.91
C ASP A 286 4.22 -7.15 2.67
N MET A 287 4.06 -6.39 3.76
CA MET A 287 2.84 -6.38 4.54
C MET A 287 1.63 -5.85 3.74
N VAL A 288 1.83 -4.81 2.92
CA VAL A 288 0.84 -4.34 1.94
C VAL A 288 0.51 -5.45 0.95
N CYS A 289 1.51 -6.08 0.35
CA CYS A 289 1.31 -7.16 -0.61
C CYS A 289 0.53 -8.34 -0.01
N THR A 290 0.84 -8.76 1.22
CA THR A 290 0.12 -9.87 1.86
C THR A 290 -1.32 -9.51 2.20
N CYS A 291 -1.58 -8.30 2.71
CA CYS A 291 -2.95 -7.87 2.97
C CYS A 291 -3.77 -7.84 1.67
N VAL A 292 -3.19 -7.32 0.58
CA VAL A 292 -3.84 -7.33 -0.74
C VAL A 292 -4.05 -8.77 -1.23
N ALA A 293 -3.08 -9.66 -1.07
CA ALA A 293 -3.21 -11.06 -1.49
C ALA A 293 -4.37 -11.77 -0.76
N VAL A 294 -4.49 -11.55 0.55
CA VAL A 294 -5.58 -12.10 1.38
C VAL A 294 -6.95 -11.54 0.96
N LEU A 295 -7.04 -10.22 0.73
CA LEU A 295 -8.30 -9.60 0.27
C LEU A 295 -8.72 -10.12 -1.11
N ARG A 296 -7.77 -10.22 -2.06
CA ARG A 296 -8.01 -10.80 -3.39
C ARG A 296 -8.47 -12.26 -3.32
N ALA A 297 -7.81 -13.07 -2.48
CA ALA A 297 -8.21 -14.45 -2.21
C ALA A 297 -9.61 -14.55 -1.59
N ALA A 298 -10.05 -13.53 -0.84
CA ALA A 298 -11.40 -13.40 -0.30
C ALA A 298 -12.42 -12.89 -1.33
N GLY A 299 -12.01 -12.62 -2.57
CA GLY A 299 -12.89 -12.07 -3.61
C GLY A 299 -13.18 -10.56 -3.44
N ILE A 300 -12.33 -9.85 -2.69
CA ILE A 300 -12.38 -8.40 -2.51
C ILE A 300 -11.29 -7.78 -3.40
N PRO A 301 -11.65 -6.99 -4.43
CA PRO A 301 -10.67 -6.29 -5.26
C PRO A 301 -9.83 -5.36 -4.40
N ALA A 302 -8.52 -5.53 -4.48
CA ALA A 302 -7.56 -4.78 -3.68
C ALA A 302 -6.30 -4.51 -4.48
N ARG A 303 -5.59 -3.43 -4.16
CA ARG A 303 -4.36 -3.03 -4.85
C ARG A 303 -3.36 -2.40 -3.88
N PRO A 304 -2.05 -2.58 -4.13
CA PRO A 304 -1.06 -1.70 -3.53
C PRO A 304 -1.18 -0.32 -4.15
N VAL A 305 -0.74 0.70 -3.43
CA VAL A 305 -0.50 2.02 -3.97
C VAL A 305 0.91 2.43 -3.60
N ILE A 306 1.74 2.64 -4.62
CA ILE A 306 3.05 3.26 -4.49
C ILE A 306 2.85 4.76 -4.60
N GLY A 307 3.39 5.52 -3.66
CA GLY A 307 3.27 6.97 -3.69
C GLY A 307 4.43 7.70 -3.05
N ILE A 308 4.34 9.03 -3.09
CA ILE A 308 5.30 9.92 -2.46
C ILE A 308 4.66 10.50 -1.20
N TYR A 309 5.36 10.38 -0.09
CA TYR A 309 5.04 11.07 1.15
C TYR A 309 5.79 12.39 1.23
N SER A 310 5.07 13.48 1.50
CA SER A 310 5.65 14.83 1.60
C SER A 310 6.39 15.12 2.90
N GLY A 311 6.27 14.26 3.91
CA GLY A 311 6.75 14.49 5.28
C GLY A 311 5.64 14.99 6.22
N SER A 312 5.70 14.60 7.49
CA SER A 312 4.70 14.96 8.51
C SER A 312 4.95 16.32 9.13
N GLY A 313 6.17 16.86 9.00
CA GLY A 313 6.66 17.90 9.89
C GLY A 313 6.64 17.39 11.33
N SER A 314 6.18 18.21 12.28
CA SER A 314 6.13 17.87 13.71
C SER A 314 5.08 16.82 14.11
N ASN A 315 4.23 16.35 13.18
CA ASN A 315 3.13 15.45 13.52
C ASN A 315 3.64 14.06 13.99
N PRO A 316 3.37 13.64 15.25
CA PRO A 316 3.90 12.40 15.81
C PRO A 316 3.15 11.14 15.35
N ASP A 317 2.04 11.27 14.64
CA ASP A 317 1.04 10.21 14.52
C ASP A 317 1.29 9.16 13.44
N THR A 318 2.42 9.24 12.72
CA THR A 318 2.82 8.39 11.59
C THR A 318 4.23 7.81 11.83
N LYS A 319 4.43 6.57 11.39
CA LYS A 319 5.73 5.88 11.39
C LYS A 319 6.60 6.25 10.19
N LEU A 320 6.04 6.95 9.19
CA LEU A 320 6.81 7.47 8.07
C LEU A 320 7.76 8.60 8.51
N PRO A 321 8.86 8.84 7.77
CA PRO A 321 9.84 9.86 8.11
C PRO A 321 9.23 11.27 8.20
N LYS A 322 9.49 11.98 9.30
CA LYS A 322 8.89 13.29 9.60
C LYS A 322 9.38 14.43 8.70
N ASP A 323 10.69 14.53 8.55
CA ASP A 323 11.35 15.73 8.01
C ASP A 323 11.86 15.57 6.58
N ARG A 324 11.52 14.47 5.90
CA ARG A 324 11.95 14.24 4.53
C ARG A 324 10.88 13.61 3.67
N LYS A 325 10.90 14.00 2.40
CA LYS A 325 10.12 13.35 1.35
C LYS A 325 10.67 11.95 1.12
N THR A 326 9.79 10.99 0.91
CA THR A 326 10.20 9.61 0.64
C THR A 326 9.15 8.89 -0.18
N LEU A 327 9.55 7.84 -0.89
CA LEU A 327 8.60 6.86 -1.38
C LEU A 327 7.97 6.12 -0.20
N CYS A 328 6.69 5.79 -0.36
CA CYS A 328 5.88 5.06 0.60
C CYS A 328 4.93 4.12 -0.15
N VAL A 329 4.28 3.23 0.59
CA VAL A 329 3.31 2.28 0.06
C VAL A 329 2.18 2.11 1.05
N TRP A 330 0.95 2.05 0.55
CA TRP A 330 -0.24 1.64 1.30
C TRP A 330 -1.08 0.69 0.44
N ALA A 331 -2.23 0.27 0.97
CA ALA A 331 -3.15 -0.60 0.28
C ALA A 331 -4.52 0.05 0.15
N GLU A 332 -5.27 -0.36 -0.86
CA GLU A 332 -6.66 0.03 -1.05
C GLU A 332 -7.49 -1.21 -1.38
N PHE A 333 -8.76 -1.20 -0.96
CA PHE A 333 -9.76 -2.17 -1.42
C PHE A 333 -11.00 -1.46 -1.93
N ASN A 334 -11.70 -2.05 -2.88
CA ASN A 334 -12.89 -1.43 -3.45
C ASN A 334 -14.13 -1.73 -2.60
N LEU A 335 -14.84 -0.68 -2.20
CA LEU A 335 -16.17 -0.77 -1.62
C LEU A 335 -17.20 -0.58 -2.75
N PRO A 336 -18.07 -1.57 -3.02
CA PRO A 336 -18.96 -1.57 -4.19
C PRO A 336 -19.79 -0.30 -4.27
N GLY A 337 -19.70 0.39 -5.42
CA GLY A 337 -20.45 1.63 -5.68
C GLY A 337 -19.93 2.87 -4.94
N CYS A 338 -18.92 2.75 -4.08
CA CYS A 338 -18.44 3.84 -3.25
C CYS A 338 -17.02 4.31 -3.61
N GLY A 339 -16.13 3.38 -3.97
CA GLY A 339 -14.76 3.70 -4.40
C GLY A 339 -13.68 2.91 -3.64
N TRP A 340 -12.44 3.37 -3.75
CA TRP A 340 -11.28 2.73 -3.11
C TRP A 340 -11.11 3.23 -1.67
N VAL A 341 -11.21 2.31 -0.70
CA VAL A 341 -11.00 2.55 0.73
C VAL A 341 -9.52 2.33 1.05
N PRO A 342 -8.79 3.35 1.51
CA PRO A 342 -7.37 3.21 1.81
C PRO A 342 -7.15 2.60 3.19
N PHE A 343 -6.06 1.87 3.34
CA PHE A 343 -5.54 1.43 4.62
C PHE A 343 -4.01 1.27 4.58
N ASP A 344 -3.35 1.46 5.71
CA ASP A 344 -1.90 1.32 5.82
C ASP A 344 -1.57 0.28 6.91
N PRO A 345 -1.31 -0.98 6.54
CA PRO A 345 -1.14 -2.05 7.51
C PRO A 345 0.11 -1.86 8.39
N TYR A 346 1.14 -1.20 7.87
CA TYR A 346 2.34 -0.89 8.66
C TYR A 346 2.02 0.14 9.73
N GLU A 347 1.29 1.20 9.39
CA GLU A 347 0.84 2.22 10.34
C GLU A 347 -0.16 1.67 11.37
N MET A 348 -1.08 0.80 10.95
CA MET A 348 -2.08 0.16 11.83
C MET A 348 -1.47 -0.67 12.96
N ARG A 349 -0.27 -1.24 12.77
CA ARG A 349 0.37 -2.12 13.76
C ARG A 349 0.60 -1.41 15.10
N GLY A 350 0.27 -2.04 16.23
CA GLY A 350 0.52 -1.47 17.55
C GLY A 350 -0.30 -2.18 18.64
N ARG A 351 -0.11 -1.76 19.91
CA ARG A 351 -0.67 -2.46 21.08
C ARG A 351 -2.20 -2.57 21.09
N GLY A 352 -2.92 -1.71 20.38
CA GLY A 352 -4.39 -1.73 20.33
C GLY A 352 -5.01 -2.63 19.26
N LEU A 353 -4.29 -2.90 18.16
CA LEU A 353 -4.85 -3.62 17.00
C LEU A 353 -5.31 -5.06 17.32
N PRO A 354 -4.58 -5.88 18.10
CA PRO A 354 -5.01 -7.25 18.41
C PRO A 354 -6.38 -7.33 19.08
N GLN A 355 -6.69 -6.35 19.95
CA GLN A 355 -7.94 -6.30 20.73
C GLN A 355 -8.99 -5.35 20.12
N ALA A 356 -8.69 -4.77 18.95
CA ALA A 356 -9.55 -3.77 18.35
C ALA A 356 -10.88 -4.38 17.90
N ASN A 357 -12.00 -3.79 18.32
CA ASN A 357 -13.33 -4.19 17.87
C ASN A 357 -13.54 -3.77 16.41
N VAL A 358 -13.92 -4.70 15.54
CA VAL A 358 -14.11 -4.45 14.10
C VAL A 358 -15.18 -3.39 13.80
N ASN A 359 -16.15 -3.23 14.69
CA ASN A 359 -17.24 -2.25 14.56
C ASN A 359 -16.84 -0.82 14.98
N GLN A 360 -15.64 -0.63 15.53
CA GLN A 360 -15.14 0.67 15.98
C GLN A 360 -14.15 1.24 14.99
N PRO A 361 -14.12 2.56 14.73
CA PRO A 361 -13.16 3.17 13.81
C PRO A 361 -11.72 2.84 14.16
N TRP A 362 -10.93 2.48 13.15
CA TRP A 362 -9.50 2.21 13.31
C TRP A 362 -8.68 3.27 12.60
N LYS A 363 -7.70 3.82 13.30
CA LYS A 363 -6.72 4.72 12.69
C LYS A 363 -6.00 3.96 11.57
N TRP A 364 -5.81 4.64 10.42
CA TRP A 364 -5.13 4.07 9.25
C TRP A 364 -5.91 2.98 8.51
N PHE A 365 -7.21 2.81 8.78
CA PHE A 365 -8.11 1.97 7.97
C PHE A 365 -9.37 2.76 7.60
N GLY A 366 -9.58 2.99 6.31
CA GLY A 366 -10.62 3.84 5.75
C GLY A 366 -10.37 5.33 6.03
N THR A 367 -10.53 5.75 7.28
CA THR A 367 -10.31 7.14 7.68
C THR A 367 -8.82 7.42 7.92
N ILE A 368 -8.23 8.25 7.07
CA ILE A 368 -6.83 8.66 7.11
C ILE A 368 -6.73 10.18 7.00
N LYS A 369 -6.69 10.85 8.15
CA LYS A 369 -6.66 12.33 8.28
C LYS A 369 -5.47 13.02 7.60
N GLN A 370 -4.41 12.26 7.32
CA GLN A 370 -3.16 12.78 6.74
C GLN A 370 -2.94 12.24 5.33
N MET A 371 -3.97 11.68 4.70
CA MET A 371 -3.83 11.10 3.37
C MET A 371 -3.49 12.16 2.32
N ASN A 372 -3.91 13.43 2.53
CA ASN A 372 -3.51 14.56 1.69
C ASN A 372 -1.99 14.86 1.70
N ARG A 373 -1.19 14.16 2.51
CA ARG A 373 0.29 14.25 2.49
C ARG A 373 0.94 13.20 1.61
N ARG A 374 0.16 12.26 1.06
CA ARG A 374 0.57 11.17 0.19
C ARG A 374 -0.05 11.37 -1.18
N VAL A 375 0.75 11.24 -2.24
CA VAL A 375 0.26 11.27 -3.62
C VAL A 375 0.55 9.91 -4.25
N GLY A 376 -0.49 9.26 -4.77
CA GLY A 376 -0.36 8.00 -5.51
C GLY A 376 0.41 8.21 -6.82
N LEU A 377 1.29 7.26 -7.15
CA LEU A 377 2.02 7.20 -8.41
C LEU A 377 1.62 5.98 -9.22
N ALA A 378 1.51 4.81 -8.58
CA ALA A 378 1.27 3.55 -9.27
C ALA A 378 0.45 2.58 -8.40
N TYR A 379 -0.21 1.63 -9.04
CA TYR A 379 -1.02 0.58 -8.40
C TYR A 379 -0.42 -0.82 -8.50
N ASP A 380 0.82 -0.91 -8.97
CA ASP A 380 1.59 -2.14 -9.07
C ASP A 380 3.08 -1.81 -8.91
N PHE A 381 3.80 -2.67 -8.20
CA PHE A 381 5.25 -2.56 -8.03
C PHE A 381 6.01 -2.87 -9.34
N ALA A 382 5.36 -3.59 -10.25
CA ALA A 382 5.82 -3.97 -11.57
C ALA A 382 4.87 -3.47 -12.65
N PRO A 383 4.72 -2.14 -12.80
CA PRO A 383 3.68 -1.63 -13.68
C PRO A 383 3.92 -2.14 -15.11
N PHE A 384 2.83 -2.63 -15.70
CA PHE A 384 2.69 -3.00 -17.11
C PHE A 384 3.26 -4.34 -17.56
N ASN A 385 3.85 -5.19 -16.71
CA ASN A 385 4.22 -6.57 -17.08
C ASN A 385 5.12 -6.70 -18.35
N HIS A 386 5.75 -5.61 -18.82
CA HIS A 386 6.39 -5.49 -20.14
C HIS A 386 7.92 -5.32 -20.07
N GLY A 387 8.54 -5.59 -18.92
CA GLY A 387 9.99 -5.44 -18.77
C GLY A 387 10.56 -6.22 -17.59
N MET A 388 11.88 -6.37 -17.57
CA MET A 388 12.58 -6.88 -16.40
C MET A 388 12.62 -5.81 -15.32
N ILE A 389 12.03 -6.07 -14.14
CA ILE A 389 12.49 -5.41 -12.91
C ILE A 389 13.85 -6.03 -12.62
N ARG A 390 14.93 -5.35 -13.02
CA ARG A 390 16.26 -5.95 -12.95
C ARG A 390 16.76 -6.08 -11.51
N ASP A 391 16.50 -5.08 -10.67
CA ASP A 391 17.11 -5.02 -9.33
C ASP A 391 16.07 -4.92 -8.21
N TRP A 392 15.23 -3.88 -8.19
CA TRP A 392 14.26 -3.66 -7.11
C TRP A 392 12.91 -3.14 -7.64
N PRO A 393 11.76 -3.69 -7.21
CA PRO A 393 10.45 -3.19 -7.64
C PRO A 393 10.23 -1.76 -7.19
N ALA A 394 9.60 -0.94 -8.02
CA ALA A 394 9.65 0.51 -7.81
C ALA A 394 8.38 1.28 -8.19
N GLY A 395 7.45 0.68 -8.92
CA GLY A 395 6.31 1.42 -9.49
C GLY A 395 6.67 2.22 -10.75
N TRP A 396 7.86 2.00 -11.30
CA TRP A 396 8.28 2.38 -12.64
C TRP A 396 9.11 1.24 -13.25
N VAL A 397 9.24 1.22 -14.57
CA VAL A 397 10.04 0.24 -15.31
C VAL A 397 10.77 0.95 -16.43
N TRP A 398 12.03 0.62 -16.64
CA TRP A 398 12.74 1.01 -17.85
C TRP A 398 13.02 -0.24 -18.68
N THR A 399 12.95 -0.08 -20.00
CA THR A 399 13.19 -1.15 -20.96
C THR A 399 14.34 -0.77 -21.87
N VAL A 400 15.20 -1.73 -22.13
CA VAL A 400 16.21 -1.65 -23.18
C VAL A 400 15.65 -2.38 -24.39
N SER A 401 15.73 -1.78 -25.57
CA SER A 401 15.39 -2.47 -26.80
C SER A 401 16.45 -3.55 -27.07
N GLY A 402 16.24 -4.78 -26.61
CA GLY A 402 17.11 -5.93 -26.89
C GLY A 402 17.63 -6.65 -25.64
N GLN A 403 18.11 -7.88 -25.83
CA GLN A 403 18.82 -8.62 -24.78
C GLN A 403 20.18 -7.97 -24.54
N THR A 404 20.41 -7.45 -23.34
CA THR A 404 21.77 -7.04 -22.93
C THR A 404 22.63 -8.29 -22.81
N THR A 405 23.61 -8.45 -23.69
CA THR A 405 24.45 -9.65 -23.81
C THR A 405 25.65 -9.69 -22.85
N ALA A 406 25.80 -8.71 -21.97
CA ALA A 406 26.94 -8.61 -21.07
C ALA A 406 26.53 -8.45 -19.59
N PRO A 407 27.29 -9.03 -18.63
CA PRO A 407 27.02 -8.96 -17.20
C PRO A 407 27.42 -7.59 -16.61
N PHE A 408 26.90 -6.50 -17.17
CA PHE A 408 27.06 -5.17 -16.58
C PHE A 408 26.12 -5.03 -15.39
N ARG A 409 26.64 -4.69 -14.20
CA ARG A 409 25.82 -4.20 -13.10
C ARG A 409 25.36 -2.78 -13.45
N LEU A 410 24.10 -2.69 -13.83
CA LEU A 410 23.39 -1.43 -13.98
C LEU A 410 23.09 -0.89 -12.59
N VAL A 411 23.24 0.42 -12.42
CA VAL A 411 22.81 1.10 -11.20
C VAL A 411 21.76 2.10 -11.59
N ASP A 412 20.56 1.92 -11.05
CA ASP A 412 19.44 2.84 -11.18
C ASP A 412 19.17 3.54 -9.85
N ALA A 413 19.36 4.84 -9.85
CA ALA A 413 19.09 5.73 -8.74
C ALA A 413 17.76 6.46 -9.00
N THR A 414 16.89 6.49 -8.01
CA THR A 414 15.63 7.23 -8.09
C THR A 414 15.46 8.18 -6.91
N ALA A 415 14.95 9.38 -7.22
CA ALA A 415 14.59 10.38 -6.24
C ALA A 415 13.12 10.79 -6.42
N PRO A 416 12.30 10.74 -5.35
CA PRO A 416 10.94 11.27 -5.39
C PRO A 416 10.98 12.79 -5.52
N LEU A 417 10.19 13.32 -6.45
CA LEU A 417 10.02 14.76 -6.65
C LEU A 417 8.64 15.13 -6.13
N MET A 418 8.58 16.00 -5.13
CA MET A 418 7.31 16.48 -4.60
C MET A 418 7.48 17.88 -4.02
N VAL A 419 6.77 18.85 -4.57
CA VAL A 419 6.77 20.24 -4.10
C VAL A 419 5.34 20.58 -3.67
N SER A 420 5.16 20.93 -2.39
CA SER A 420 3.86 21.35 -1.86
C SER A 420 3.50 22.71 -2.46
N ARG A 421 2.28 22.82 -3.01
CA ARG A 421 1.67 24.09 -3.43
C ARG A 421 0.70 24.66 -2.38
N GLY A 422 0.50 23.94 -1.27
CA GLY A 422 -0.32 24.39 -0.15
C GLY A 422 -1.73 23.80 -0.19
N GLN A 423 -2.58 24.24 0.76
CA GLN A 423 -3.99 23.89 0.73
C GLN A 423 -4.66 24.51 -0.48
N ILE A 424 -5.54 23.75 -1.12
CA ILE A 424 -6.37 24.20 -2.24
C ILE A 424 -7.75 24.54 -1.69
N ARG A 425 -8.41 25.57 -2.22
CA ARG A 425 -9.82 25.79 -1.95
C ARG A 425 -10.64 24.95 -2.93
N PRO A 426 -11.64 24.18 -2.47
CA PRO A 426 -12.48 23.36 -3.34
C PRO A 426 -13.16 24.20 -4.42
#